data_AF-A0AAE1QTL5-F1
#
_entry.id   AF-A0AAE1QTL5-F1
#
_cell.length_a   1.000
_cell.length_b   1.000
_cell.length_c   1.000
_cell.angle_alpha   90.00
_cell.angle_beta   90.00
_cell.angle_gamma   90.00
#
_symmetry.space_group_name_H-M   'P 1'
#
loop_
_entity.id
_entity.type
_entity.pdbx_description
1 polymer ?
#
loop_
_entity_poly.entity_id
_entity_poly.type
_entity_poly.pdbx_seq_one_letter_code
_entity_poly.pdbx_strand_id
1 'polypeptide(L)'
;MEAKKLVAVFLMCMVVFTAVSISKVEATEEEYKDCYNTCQQECSKQGQGYTFCEVKCDEDCSRKDFLNSLNSRLKEEDEKDTRGAYRAKEE
;
A
#
# COMPACT_ATOMS: atom_id res chain seq x y z
N MET A 1 28.38 19.13 -20.20
CA MET A 1 28.54 17.67 -20.05
C MET A 1 27.31 17.11 -19.32
N GLU A 2 26.08 17.39 -19.80
CA GLU A 2 24.93 17.45 -18.86
C GLU A 2 23.82 16.43 -19.15
N ALA A 3 23.45 16.20 -20.41
CA ALA A 3 22.30 15.34 -20.75
C ALA A 3 22.49 13.87 -20.33
N LYS A 4 23.71 13.33 -20.46
CA LYS A 4 24.01 11.93 -20.15
C LYS A 4 23.87 11.62 -18.65
N LYS A 5 24.20 12.59 -17.80
CA LYS A 5 24.05 12.49 -16.33
C LYS A 5 22.58 12.62 -15.92
N LEU A 6 21.84 13.54 -16.53
CA LEU A 6 20.42 13.72 -16.26
C LEU A 6 19.60 12.49 -16.66
N VAL A 7 19.88 11.90 -17.82
CA VAL A 7 19.24 10.65 -18.28
C VAL A 7 19.54 9.50 -17.32
N ALA A 8 20.79 9.35 -16.86
CA ALA A 8 21.15 8.31 -15.90
C ALA A 8 20.41 8.46 -14.56
N VAL A 9 20.32 9.67 -14.03
CA VAL A 9 19.58 9.95 -12.79
C VAL A 9 18.08 9.69 -12.97
N PHE A 10 17.51 10.13 -14.08
CA PHE A 10 16.10 9.94 -14.38
C PHE A 10 15.73 8.45 -14.49
N LEU A 11 16.58 7.66 -15.17
CA LEU A 11 16.40 6.21 -15.28
C LEU A 11 16.53 5.53 -13.90
N MET A 12 17.47 5.93 -13.06
CA MET A 12 17.55 5.43 -11.68
C MET A 12 16.29 5.74 -10.88
N CYS A 13 15.77 6.96 -10.95
CA CYS A 13 14.55 7.35 -10.26
C CYS A 13 13.35 6.51 -10.69
N MET A 14 13.21 6.25 -12.00
CA MET A 14 12.14 5.39 -12.52
C MET A 14 12.25 3.96 -11.98
N VAL A 15 13.44 3.37 -12.00
CA VAL A 15 13.66 2.00 -11.49
C VAL A 15 13.32 1.89 -10.00
N VAL A 16 13.77 2.85 -9.18
CA VAL A 16 13.45 2.87 -7.74
C VAL A 16 11.93 3.02 -7.52
N PHE A 17 11.26 3.91 -8.26
CA PHE A 17 9.83 4.11 -8.13
C PHE A 17 9.03 2.85 -8.51
N THR A 18 9.46 2.15 -9.57
CA THR A 18 8.84 0.88 -9.97
C THR A 18 9.05 -0.23 -8.94
N ALA A 19 10.24 -0.36 -8.36
CA ALA A 19 10.53 -1.39 -7.35
C ALA A 19 9.68 -1.18 -6.08
N VAL A 20 9.54 0.07 -5.62
CA VAL A 20 8.72 0.40 -4.45
C VAL A 20 7.23 0.14 -4.71
N SER A 21 6.78 0.34 -5.95
CA SER A 21 5.39 0.08 -6.34
C SER A 21 5.09 -1.42 -6.36
N ILE A 22 6.00 -2.25 -6.86
CA ILE A 22 5.83 -3.72 -6.94
C ILE A 22 5.77 -4.33 -5.52
N SER A 23 6.69 -3.96 -4.63
CA SER A 23 6.68 -4.48 -3.25
C SER A 23 5.46 -4.03 -2.46
N LYS A 24 4.89 -2.85 -2.75
CA LYS A 24 3.62 -2.40 -2.15
C LYS A 24 2.44 -3.23 -2.68
N VAL A 25 2.43 -3.60 -3.96
CA VAL A 25 1.35 -4.39 -4.57
C VAL A 25 1.33 -5.83 -4.05
N GLU A 26 2.49 -6.49 -3.95
CA GLU A 26 2.59 -7.86 -3.42
C GLU A 26 2.18 -7.92 -1.94
N ALA A 27 2.59 -6.92 -1.14
CA ALA A 27 2.18 -6.82 0.26
C ALA A 27 0.65 -6.62 0.41
N THR A 28 0.03 -5.86 -0.49
CA THR A 28 -1.43 -5.66 -0.47
C THR A 28 -2.20 -6.91 -0.87
N GLU A 29 -1.69 -7.73 -1.81
CA GLU A 29 -2.38 -8.98 -2.19
C GLU A 29 -2.40 -10.01 -1.06
N GLU A 30 -1.30 -10.15 -0.32
CA GLU A 30 -1.25 -11.07 0.82
C GLU A 30 -2.18 -10.62 1.95
N GLU A 31 -2.19 -9.32 2.28
CA GLU A 31 -3.08 -8.74 3.29
C GLU A 31 -4.56 -8.89 2.91
N TYR A 32 -4.90 -8.62 1.65
CA TYR A 32 -6.26 -8.81 1.13
C TYR A 32 -6.68 -10.28 1.25
N LYS A 33 -5.81 -11.21 0.84
CA LYS A 33 -6.11 -12.64 0.84
C LYS A 33 -6.34 -13.18 2.26
N ASP A 34 -5.54 -12.77 3.23
CA ASP A 34 -5.73 -13.15 4.63
C ASP A 34 -7.01 -12.56 5.22
N CYS A 35 -7.33 -11.30 4.89
CA CYS A 35 -8.60 -10.67 5.25
C CYS A 35 -9.78 -11.46 4.69
N TYR A 36 -9.74 -11.77 3.39
CA TYR A 36 -10.82 -12.43 2.67
C TYR A 36 -11.06 -13.85 3.21
N ASN A 37 -10.01 -14.63 3.41
CA ASN A 37 -10.11 -15.98 3.96
C ASN A 37 -10.72 -15.99 5.36
N THR A 38 -10.29 -15.06 6.22
CA THR A 38 -10.83 -14.93 7.58
C THR A 38 -12.30 -14.56 7.56
N CYS A 39 -12.66 -13.53 6.76
CA CYS A 39 -14.04 -13.09 6.60
C CYS A 39 -14.94 -14.20 6.05
N GLN A 40 -14.47 -14.94 5.04
CA GLN A 40 -15.26 -15.98 4.40
C GLN A 40 -15.49 -17.17 5.35
N GLN A 41 -14.52 -17.50 6.19
CA GLN A 41 -14.67 -18.50 7.23
C GLN A 41 -15.71 -18.07 8.29
N GLU A 42 -15.65 -16.83 8.76
CA GLU A 42 -16.59 -16.30 9.75
C GLU A 42 -18.01 -16.15 9.19
N CYS A 43 -18.13 -15.69 7.94
CA CYS A 43 -19.40 -15.53 7.26
C CYS A 43 -20.06 -16.90 6.99
N SER A 44 -19.27 -17.90 6.61
CA SER A 44 -19.76 -19.28 6.45
C SER A 44 -20.21 -19.89 7.78
N LYS A 45 -19.49 -19.62 8.88
CA LYS A 45 -19.90 -20.06 10.23
C LYS A 45 -21.24 -19.46 10.68
N GLN A 46 -21.61 -18.29 10.16
CA GLN A 46 -22.92 -17.65 10.42
C GLN A 46 -24.06 -18.28 9.61
N GLY A 47 -23.80 -19.30 8.78
CA GLY A 47 -24.80 -19.99 7.97
C GLY A 47 -25.25 -19.19 6.75
N GLN A 48 -24.48 -18.17 6.34
CA GLN A 48 -24.78 -17.38 5.15
C GLN A 48 -24.39 -18.14 3.87
N GLY A 49 -25.03 -17.79 2.75
CA GLY A 49 -24.71 -18.39 1.44
C GLY A 49 -23.35 -17.94 0.91
N TYR A 50 -22.69 -18.81 0.14
CA TYR A 50 -21.36 -18.55 -0.42
C TYR A 50 -21.28 -17.21 -1.17
N THR A 51 -22.19 -16.97 -2.11
CA THR A 51 -22.21 -15.73 -2.92
C THR A 51 -22.41 -14.48 -2.07
N PHE A 52 -23.18 -14.57 -0.99
CA PHE A 52 -23.34 -13.45 -0.06
C PHE A 52 -22.02 -13.14 0.65
N CYS A 53 -21.33 -14.18 1.13
CA CYS A 53 -20.03 -14.03 1.78
C CYS A 53 -18.96 -13.54 0.82
N GLU A 54 -18.94 -14.03 -0.41
CA GLU A 54 -18.00 -13.59 -1.45
C GLU A 54 -18.08 -12.08 -1.69
N VAL A 55 -19.27 -11.55 -2.00
CA VAL A 55 -19.45 -10.13 -2.30
C VAL A 55 -19.19 -9.26 -1.07
N LYS A 56 -19.68 -9.68 0.10
CA LYS A 56 -19.47 -8.94 1.35
C LYS A 56 -18.00 -8.86 1.73
N CYS A 57 -17.30 -9.99 1.71
CA CYS A 57 -15.90 -10.05 2.11
C CYS A 57 -14.99 -9.32 1.11
N ASP A 58 -15.31 -9.37 -0.19
CA ASP A 58 -14.60 -8.59 -1.20
C ASP A 58 -14.71 -7.08 -0.92
N GLU A 59 -15.93 -6.59 -0.65
CA GLU A 59 -16.16 -5.17 -0.36
C GLU A 59 -15.52 -4.71 0.96
N ASP A 60 -15.65 -5.50 2.02
CA ASP A 60 -15.10 -5.18 3.35
C ASP A 60 -13.56 -5.17 3.33
N CYS A 61 -12.93 -6.14 2.67
CA CYS A 61 -11.48 -6.24 2.58
C CYS A 61 -10.88 -5.22 1.61
N SER A 62 -11.52 -4.97 0.46
CA SER A 62 -11.10 -3.92 -0.47
C SER A 62 -11.11 -2.52 0.18
N ARG A 63 -12.10 -2.26 1.04
CA ARG A 63 -12.18 -1.01 1.81
C ARG A 63 -11.06 -0.91 2.84
N LYS A 64 -10.74 -2.01 3.52
CA LYS A 64 -9.67 -2.06 4.51
C LYS A 64 -8.30 -1.83 3.86
N ASP A 65 -8.06 -2.43 2.71
CA ASP A 65 -6.86 -2.22 1.90
C ASP A 65 -6.71 -0.75 1.47
N PHE A 66 -7.80 -0.13 1.01
CA PHE A 66 -7.80 1.28 0.65
C PHE A 66 -7.44 2.19 1.84
N LEU A 67 -8.00 1.92 3.03
CA LEU A 67 -7.69 2.66 4.25
C LEU A 67 -6.24 2.42 4.73
N ASN A 68 -5.72 1.19 4.63
CA ASN A 68 -4.32 0.88 4.93
C ASN A 68 -3.36 1.60 3.96
N SER A 69 -3.70 1.67 2.67
CA SER A 69 -2.96 2.40 1.64
C SER A 69 -2.96 3.92 1.87
N LEU A 70 -4.04 4.47 2.43
CA LEU A 70 -4.08 5.88 2.85
C LEU A 70 -3.27 6.13 4.13
N ASN A 71 -3.43 5.27 5.14
CA ASN A 71 -2.70 5.40 6.40
C ASN A 71 -1.19 5.26 6.24
N SER A 72 -0.72 4.39 5.35
CA SER A 72 0.70 4.27 5.01
C SER A 72 1.23 5.52 4.29
N ARG A 73 0.42 6.15 3.44
CA ARG A 73 0.76 7.46 2.82
C ARG A 73 0.79 8.60 3.82
N LEU A 74 -0.16 8.65 4.77
CA LEU A 74 -0.17 9.64 5.85
C LEU A 74 1.08 9.50 6.76
N LYS A 75 1.49 8.27 7.08
CA LYS A 75 2.76 8.03 7.79
C LYS A 75 4.00 8.47 7.01
N GLU A 76 3.99 8.34 5.68
CA GLU A 76 5.08 8.81 4.81
C GLU A 76 5.18 10.35 4.82
N GLU A 77 4.05 11.06 4.97
CA GLU A 77 4.02 12.51 5.15
C GLU A 77 4.46 12.94 6.55
N ASP A 78 4.02 12.25 7.62
CA ASP A 78 4.49 12.50 8.99
C ASP A 78 6.01 12.29 9.13
N GLU A 79 6.59 11.26 8.49
CA GLU A 79 8.04 11.04 8.51
C GLU A 79 8.82 12.09 7.70
N LYS A 80 8.26 12.59 6.58
CA LYS A 80 8.84 13.70 5.84
C LYS A 80 8.79 15.00 6.63
N ASP A 81 7.71 15.27 7.35
CA ASP A 81 7.57 16.48 8.18
C ASP A 81 8.55 16.43 9.36
N THR A 82 8.66 15.26 10.00
CA THR A 82 9.65 15.02 11.06
C THR A 82 11.09 15.19 10.52
N ARG A 83 11.43 14.61 9.36
CA ARG A 83 12.76 14.74 8.73
C ARG A 83 13.05 16.16 8.22
N GLY A 84 12.02 16.89 7.78
CA GLY A 84 12.10 18.31 7.41
C GLY A 84 12.37 19.20 8.63
N ALA A 85 11.71 18.93 9.75
CA ALA A 85 11.94 19.62 11.02
C ALA A 85 13.35 19.37 11.60
N TYR A 86 13.96 18.20 11.35
CA TYR A 86 15.36 17.95 11.70
C TYR A 86 16.36 18.71 10.81
N ARG A 87 16.11 18.81 9.49
CA ARG A 87 17.01 19.52 8.56
C ARG A 87 16.95 21.05 8.73
N ALA A 88 15.82 21.61 9.16
CA ALA A 88 15.68 23.05 9.46
C ALA A 88 16.40 23.52 10.74
N LYS A 89 16.94 22.61 11.55
CA LYS A 89 17.75 22.94 12.74
C LYS A 89 19.25 23.00 12.47
N GLU A 90 19.70 22.67 11.26
CA GLU A 90 21.11 22.68 10.86
C GLU A 90 21.50 23.91 10.00
N GLU A 91 20.59 24.88 9.83
CA GLU A 91 20.83 26.18 9.17
C GLU A 91 20.86 27.35 10.17
#